data_AF-A0A7W2I9W6-F1
#
_entry.id   AF-A0A7W2I9W6-F1
#
_cell.length_a   1.000
_cell.length_b   1.000
_cell.length_c   1.000
_cell.angle_alpha   90.00
_cell.angle_beta   90.00
_cell.angle_gamma   90.00
#
_symmetry.space_group_name_H-M   'P 1'
#
loop_
_entity.id
_entity.type
_entity.pdbx_description
1 polymer ?
#
loop_
_entity_poly.entity_id
_entity_poly.type
_entity_poly.pdbx_seq_one_letter_code
_entity_poly.pdbx_strand_id
1 'polypeptide(L)'
;MQPVLDTATAPRALDTTRRFVRPRGGRGKDFIEFEFAIGEPELFVELILTPDAYAEFCEANQVEVLPASAPSDTPDDWDWRLSDATAHPFKSTDA
;
A
#
# COMPACT_ATOMS: atom_id res chain seq x y z
N MET A 1 9.35 28.79 -32.37
CA MET A 1 8.68 28.07 -31.27
C MET A 1 7.69 27.12 -31.92
N GLN A 2 8.08 25.86 -32.15
CA GLN A 2 7.15 24.83 -32.62
C GLN A 2 6.34 24.34 -31.40
N PRO A 3 5.02 24.13 -31.53
CA PRO A 3 4.26 23.47 -30.49
C PRO A 3 4.71 22.01 -30.44
N VAL A 4 5.16 21.55 -29.27
CA VAL A 4 5.28 20.11 -29.02
C VAL A 4 3.86 19.56 -29.10
N LEU A 5 3.57 18.81 -30.16
CA LEU A 5 2.32 18.07 -30.26
C LEU A 5 2.34 17.04 -29.13
N ASP A 6 1.52 17.28 -28.12
CA ASP A 6 1.07 16.24 -27.20
C ASP A 6 0.57 15.10 -28.09
N THR A 7 1.35 14.02 -28.16
CA THR A 7 1.04 12.88 -29.01
C THR A 7 -0.22 12.31 -28.40
N ALA A 8 -1.37 12.59 -29.03
CA ALA A 8 -2.68 12.20 -28.54
C ALA A 8 -2.63 10.76 -28.02
N THR A 9 -2.52 10.63 -26.70
CA THR A 9 -2.47 9.36 -26.02
C THR A 9 -3.89 8.85 -26.06
N ALA A 10 -4.21 8.03 -27.06
CA ALA A 10 -5.42 7.24 -27.03
C ALA A 10 -5.46 6.51 -25.68
N PRO A 11 -6.61 6.48 -24.97
CA PRO A 11 -6.68 5.81 -23.68
C PRO A 11 -6.26 4.35 -23.87
N ARG A 12 -5.10 3.99 -23.31
CA ARG A 12 -4.69 2.59 -23.24
C ARG A 12 -5.64 1.93 -22.26
N ALA A 13 -6.35 0.92 -22.71
CA ALA A 13 -7.19 0.14 -21.82
C ALA A 13 -6.32 -0.52 -20.74
N LEU A 14 -6.71 -0.35 -19.48
CA LEU A 14 -6.13 -1.08 -18.35
C LEU A 14 -6.44 -2.56 -18.51
N ASP A 15 -5.41 -3.40 -18.51
CA ASP A 15 -5.60 -4.84 -18.53
C ASP A 15 -5.92 -5.34 -17.11
N THR A 16 -7.20 -5.31 -16.75
CA THR A 16 -7.68 -5.69 -15.41
C THR A 16 -7.51 -7.18 -15.09
N THR A 17 -6.97 -7.99 -16.01
CA THR A 17 -6.63 -9.40 -15.74
C THR A 17 -5.29 -9.56 -15.03
N ARG A 18 -4.41 -8.55 -15.14
CA ARG A 18 -3.11 -8.54 -14.47
C ARG A 18 -3.24 -8.05 -13.04
N ARG A 19 -2.61 -8.75 -12.12
CA ARG A 19 -2.63 -8.45 -10.68
C ARG A 19 -1.21 -8.50 -10.16
N PHE A 20 -0.85 -7.56 -9.31
CA PHE A 20 0.52 -7.40 -8.82
C PHE A 20 0.51 -7.36 -7.31
N VAL A 21 1.56 -7.91 -6.71
CA VAL A 21 1.86 -7.69 -5.29
C VAL A 21 3.27 -7.15 -5.14
N ARG A 22 3.46 -6.19 -4.24
CA ARG A 22 4.79 -5.70 -3.87
C ARG A 22 4.94 -5.75 -2.35
N PRO A 23 5.73 -6.68 -1.80
CA PRO A 23 6.01 -6.73 -0.38
C PRO A 23 6.65 -5.41 0.10
N ARG A 24 6.12 -4.85 1.17
CA ARG A 24 6.73 -3.78 1.94
C ARG A 24 7.46 -4.44 3.11
N GLY A 25 8.69 -4.00 3.40
CA GLY A 25 9.45 -4.60 4.49
C GLY A 25 8.69 -4.50 5.82
N GLY A 26 8.51 -5.61 6.53
CA GLY A 26 7.76 -5.64 7.80
C GLY A 26 8.61 -5.31 9.03
N ARG A 27 7.99 -4.73 10.06
CA ARG A 27 8.55 -4.66 11.42
C ARG A 27 8.08 -5.86 12.24
N GLY A 28 8.64 -7.04 11.99
CA GLY A 28 8.29 -8.28 12.67
C GLY A 28 8.04 -9.44 11.72
N LYS A 29 7.87 -10.67 12.24
CA LYS A 29 7.66 -11.89 11.44
C LYS A 29 6.19 -12.31 11.32
N ASP A 30 5.29 -11.69 12.10
CA ASP A 30 3.93 -12.18 12.27
C ASP A 30 2.96 -11.67 11.19
N PHE A 31 3.35 -10.60 10.49
CA PHE A 31 2.56 -9.99 9.43
C PHE A 31 3.43 -9.57 8.24
N ILE A 32 2.82 -9.61 7.06
CA ILE A 32 3.37 -9.13 5.80
C ILE A 32 2.54 -7.94 5.36
N GLU A 33 3.18 -6.78 5.29
CA GLU A 33 2.66 -5.58 4.63
C GLU A 33 3.00 -5.65 3.15
N PHE A 34 2.05 -5.35 2.27
CA PHE A 34 2.27 -5.38 0.82
C PHE A 34 1.28 -4.47 0.09
N GLU A 35 1.70 -4.01 -1.08
CA GLU A 35 0.85 -3.31 -2.04
C GLU A 35 0.17 -4.36 -2.94
N PHE A 36 -1.10 -4.18 -3.26
CA PHE A 36 -1.84 -4.98 -4.24
C PHE A 36 -2.45 -4.09 -5.32
N ALA A 37 -2.15 -4.40 -6.58
CA ALA A 37 -2.58 -3.64 -7.75
C ALA A 37 -3.30 -4.51 -8.78
N ILE A 38 -4.22 -3.90 -9.54
CA ILE A 38 -4.91 -4.52 -10.68
C ILE A 38 -4.71 -3.63 -11.91
N GLY A 39 -4.29 -4.23 -13.02
CA GLY A 39 -4.03 -3.52 -14.27
C GLY A 39 -2.68 -2.80 -14.30
N GLU A 40 -2.47 -1.87 -13.36
CA GLU A 40 -1.26 -1.05 -13.28
C GLU A 40 -0.60 -1.12 -11.90
N PRO A 41 0.69 -1.48 -11.80
CA PRO A 41 1.43 -1.52 -10.53
C PRO A 41 1.45 -0.21 -9.73
N GLU A 42 1.24 0.92 -10.38
CA GLU A 42 1.26 2.26 -9.78
C GLU A 42 -0.06 2.61 -9.08
N LEU A 43 -1.14 1.87 -9.35
CA LEU A 43 -2.46 2.03 -8.72
C LEU A 43 -2.74 0.85 -7.80
N PHE A 44 -2.38 1.00 -6.53
CA PHE A 44 -2.45 -0.07 -5.54
C PHE A 44 -3.22 0.32 -4.29
N VAL A 45 -3.65 -0.71 -3.56
CA VAL A 45 -4.07 -0.62 -2.15
C VAL A 45 -3.01 -1.25 -1.26
N GLU A 46 -2.85 -0.75 -0.04
CA GLU A 46 -1.97 -1.36 0.96
C GLU A 46 -2.75 -2.34 1.83
N LEU A 47 -2.17 -3.53 2.04
CA LEU A 47 -2.77 -4.62 2.81
C LEU A 47 -1.74 -5.18 3.80
N ILE A 48 -2.26 -5.73 4.91
CA ILE A 48 -1.47 -6.45 5.91
C ILE A 48 -2.14 -7.77 6.23
N LEU A 49 -1.42 -8.89 6.10
CA LEU A 49 -1.93 -10.24 6.35
C LEU A 49 -0.91 -11.07 7.11
N THR A 50 -1.33 -12.19 7.70
CA THR A 50 -0.39 -13.21 8.19
C THR A 50 0.34 -13.87 7.00
N PRO A 51 1.52 -14.47 7.20
CA PRO A 51 2.27 -15.13 6.13
C PRO A 51 1.46 -16.19 5.36
N ASP A 52 0.69 -17.01 6.08
CA ASP A 52 -0.13 -18.07 5.47
C ASP A 52 -1.27 -17.48 4.62
N ALA A 53 -1.96 -16.45 5.13
CA ALA A 53 -3.02 -15.78 4.40
C ALA A 53 -2.49 -14.98 3.19
N TYR A 54 -1.29 -14.42 3.28
CA TYR A 54 -0.62 -13.78 2.14
C TYR A 54 -0.33 -14.79 1.03
N ALA A 55 0.16 -15.98 1.36
CA ALA A 55 0.41 -17.04 0.38
C ALA A 55 -0.89 -17.47 -0.33
N GLU A 56 -1.95 -17.75 0.43
CA GLU A 56 -3.26 -18.08 -0.12
C GLU A 56 -3.83 -16.94 -1.00
N PHE A 57 -3.67 -15.69 -0.55
CA PHE A 57 -4.08 -14.52 -1.33
C PHE A 57 -3.37 -14.46 -2.68
N CYS A 58 -2.05 -14.70 -2.70
CA CYS A 58 -1.25 -14.67 -3.93
C CYS A 58 -1.71 -15.76 -4.92
N GLU A 59 -2.00 -16.96 -4.43
CA GLU A 59 -2.50 -18.07 -5.25
C GLU A 59 -3.89 -17.77 -5.81
N ALA A 60 -4.82 -17.36 -4.96
CA ALA A 60 -6.20 -17.06 -5.34
C ALA A 60 -6.30 -15.93 -6.37
N ASN A 61 -5.38 -14.95 -6.31
CA ASN A 61 -5.35 -13.81 -7.21
C ASN A 61 -4.36 -13.96 -8.38
N GLN A 62 -3.60 -15.06 -8.48
CA GLN A 62 -2.66 -15.30 -9.58
C GLN A 62 -1.71 -14.12 -9.83
N VAL A 63 -1.12 -13.59 -8.77
CA VAL A 63 -0.39 -12.32 -8.77
C VAL A 63 1.01 -12.44 -9.35
N GLU A 64 1.47 -11.37 -10.00
CA GLU A 64 2.88 -11.14 -10.35
C GLU A 64 3.57 -10.43 -9.16
N VAL A 65 4.60 -11.07 -8.59
CA VAL A 65 5.35 -10.49 -7.46
C VAL A 65 6.39 -9.52 -7.98
N LEU A 66 6.26 -8.25 -7.59
CA LEU A 66 7.19 -7.19 -7.92
C LEU A 66 8.30 -7.08 -6.86
N PRO A 67 9.50 -6.61 -7.24
CA PRO A 67 10.55 -6.31 -6.28
C PRO A 67 10.07 -5.24 -5.29
N ALA A 68 10.50 -5.37 -4.03
CA ALA A 68 10.20 -4.40 -2.99
C ALA A 68 10.59 -2.98 -3.44
N SER A 69 9.72 -2.01 -3.15
CA SER A 69 10.03 -0.61 -3.44
C SER A 69 11.13 -0.14 -2.50
N ALA A 70 11.98 0.77 -2.98
CA ALA A 70 12.92 1.44 -2.08
C ALA A 70 12.13 2.08 -0.93
N PRO A 71 12.63 2.02 0.32
CA PRO A 71 11.96 2.66 1.45
C PRO A 71 11.76 4.14 1.12
N SER A 72 10.53 4.63 1.25
CA SER A 72 10.26 6.07 1.18
C SER A 72 10.75 6.70 2.48
N ASP A 73 11.80 7.52 2.41
CA ASP A 73 12.40 8.22 3.56
C ASP A 73 11.51 9.32 4.17
N THR A 74 10.26 9.47 3.74
CA THR A 74 9.31 10.41 4.32
C THR A 74 8.60 9.75 5.51
N PRO A 75 8.84 10.18 6.75
CA PRO A 75 8.02 9.79 7.89
C PRO A 75 6.60 10.28 7.60
N ASP A 76 5.63 9.36 7.62
CA ASP A 76 4.25 9.69 7.33
C ASP A 76 3.69 10.54 8.48
N ASP A 77 3.15 11.72 8.18
CA ASP A 77 2.54 12.66 9.15
C ASP A 77 1.27 12.07 9.82
N TRP A 78 0.89 10.86 9.40
CA TRP A 78 -0.21 10.03 9.90
C TRP A 78 0.20 9.01 10.98
N ASP A 79 1.42 9.06 11.53
CA ASP A 79 1.90 8.17 12.61
C ASP A 79 1.23 8.45 13.98
N TRP A 80 -0.02 8.93 13.97
CA TRP A 80 -0.87 9.00 15.16
C TRP A 80 -1.24 7.58 15.59
N ARG A 81 -0.78 7.16 16.77
CA ARG A 81 -1.09 5.83 17.31
C ARG A 81 -2.24 5.90 18.30
N LEU A 82 -3.09 4.87 18.34
CA LEU A 82 -4.16 4.74 19.35
C LEU A 82 -3.61 4.81 20.79
N SER A 83 -2.35 4.42 20.99
CA SER A 83 -1.61 4.57 22.25
C SER A 83 -1.51 6.03 22.71
N ASP A 84 -1.42 6.99 21.78
CA ASP A 84 -1.29 8.42 22.07
C ASP A 84 -2.63 9.03 22.54
N ALA A 85 -3.76 8.40 22.22
CA ALA A 85 -5.09 8.85 22.66
C ALA A 85 -5.27 8.71 24.19
N THR A 86 -4.55 7.79 24.84
CA THR A 86 -4.63 7.57 26.30
C THR A 86 -3.85 8.60 27.12
N ALA A 87 -3.09 9.50 26.48
CA ALA A 87 -2.27 10.50 27.15
C ALA A 87 -3.06 11.71 27.70
N HIS A 88 -4.40 11.75 27.56
CA HIS A 88 -5.24 12.78 28.18
C HIS A 88 -5.90 12.22 29.44
N PRO A 89 -5.29 12.39 30.64
CA PRO A 89 -6.02 12.17 31.88
C PRO A 89 -7.19 13.15 31.92
N PHE A 90 -8.41 12.61 31.83
CA PHE A 90 -9.64 13.33 32.13
C PHE A 90 -9.56 13.86 33.57
N LYS A 91 -9.31 15.16 33.73
CA LYS A 91 -9.47 15.82 35.03
C LYS A 91 -10.95 16.01 35.28
N SER A 92 -11.54 15.10 36.04
CA SER A 92 -12.78 15.39 36.77
C SER A 92 -12.45 16.44 37.83
N THR A 93 -12.81 17.69 37.61
CA THR A 93 -12.98 18.63 38.71
C THR A 93 -14.29 18.24 39.38
N ASP A 94 -14.18 17.53 40.49
CA ASP A 94 -15.26 17.37 41.46
C ASP A 94 -15.35 18.64 42.32
N ALA A 95 -16.60 19.01 42.65
CA ALA A 95 -17.07 20.08 43.56
C ALA A 95 -17.10 21.54 43.05
#